data_AF-A0A9P5QE52-F1
#
_entry.id   AF-A0A9P5QE52-F1
#
_cell.length_a   1.000
_cell.length_b   1.000
_cell.length_c   1.000
_cell.angle_alpha   90.00
_cell.angle_beta   90.00
_cell.angle_gamma   90.00
#
_symmetry.space_group_name_H-M   'P 1'
#
loop_
_entity.id
_entity.type
_entity.pdbx_description
1 polymer ?
#
loop_
_entity_poly.entity_id
_entity_poly.type
_entity_poly.pdbx_seq_one_letter_code
_entity_poly.pdbx_strand_id
1 'polypeptide(L)'
;MVKSTAIEQGCVFERFMMKVFSETFNIRPLSQWPHQPSISDMCPALVGKVEIVDWREPGLEQGTTHGVMSMEEFMDAHVNHESTRNNMPVAPFFFPKSKPSGPDLVFFIRIDDARLVPVFVQIGKESSTVEGRL
;
A
#
# COMPACT_ATOMS: atom_id res chain seq x y z
N MET A 1 10.39 27.87 -13.99
CA MET A 1 9.48 27.03 -13.19
C MET A 1 9.04 25.88 -14.08
N VAL A 2 9.70 24.72 -13.97
CA VAL A 2 9.42 23.55 -14.82
C VAL A 2 8.16 22.90 -14.27
N LYS A 3 7.07 22.86 -15.06
CA LYS A 3 5.87 22.09 -14.73
C LYS A 3 6.23 20.61 -14.88
N SER A 4 6.45 19.92 -13.77
CA SER A 4 6.54 18.46 -13.77
C SER A 4 5.26 17.88 -14.35
N THR A 5 5.40 16.91 -15.24
CA THR A 5 4.25 16.28 -15.89
C THR A 5 3.54 15.33 -14.92
N ALA A 6 2.24 15.05 -15.14
CA ALA A 6 1.45 14.17 -14.27
C ALA A 6 2.05 12.75 -14.12
N ILE A 7 2.82 12.30 -15.12
CA ILE A 7 3.52 11.00 -15.10
C ILE A 7 4.69 11.04 -14.10
N GLU A 8 5.44 12.14 -14.05
CA GLU A 8 6.53 12.32 -13.08
C GLU A 8 6.00 12.42 -11.63
N GLN A 9 4.86 13.08 -11.44
CA GLN A 9 4.23 13.17 -10.12
C GLN A 9 3.72 11.81 -9.62
N GLY A 10 3.17 10.96 -10.50
CA GLY A 10 2.77 9.59 -10.18
C GLY A 10 3.95 8.75 -9.72
N CYS A 11 5.05 8.71 -10.48
CA CYS A 11 6.25 7.95 -10.14
C CYS A 11 6.90 8.39 -8.81
N VAL A 12 6.87 9.70 -8.49
CA VAL A 12 7.42 10.21 -7.23
C VAL A 12 6.51 9.87 -6.05
N PHE A 13 5.20 10.01 -6.22
CA PHE A 13 4.21 9.66 -5.20
C PHE A 13 4.25 8.17 -4.85
N GLU A 14 4.25 7.28 -5.85
CA GLU A 14 4.31 5.83 -5.65
C GLU A 14 5.57 5.44 -4.84
N ARG A 15 6.74 5.95 -5.25
CA ARG A 15 8.01 5.70 -4.55
C ARG A 15 7.99 6.23 -3.12
N PHE A 16 7.45 7.42 -2.92
CA PHE A 16 7.34 8.02 -1.59
C PHE A 16 6.46 7.17 -0.67
N MET A 17 5.28 6.75 -1.14
CA MET A 17 4.35 5.95 -0.35
C MET A 17 4.92 4.58 0.01
N MET A 18 5.57 3.89 -0.94
CA MET A 18 6.21 2.59 -0.67
C MET A 18 7.26 2.72 0.44
N LYS A 19 8.07 3.79 0.40
CA LYS A 19 9.08 4.07 1.43
C LYS A 19 8.47 4.38 2.78
N VAL A 20 7.42 5.21 2.83
CA VAL A 20 6.73 5.55 4.08
C VAL A 20 6.19 4.28 4.74
N PHE A 21 5.50 3.42 3.98
CA PHE A 21 4.97 2.18 4.54
C PHE A 21 6.10 1.24 4.98
N SER A 22 7.11 0.99 4.13
CA SER A 22 8.21 0.09 4.51
C SER A 22 8.94 0.54 5.77
N GLU A 23 9.23 1.84 5.93
CA GLU A 23 9.85 2.38 7.13
C GLU A 23 8.93 2.29 8.35
N THR A 24 7.65 2.63 8.21
CA THR A 24 6.71 2.66 9.33
C THR A 24 6.49 1.28 9.93
N PHE A 25 6.36 0.24 9.09
CA PHE A 25 6.23 -1.15 9.55
C PHE A 25 7.49 -1.65 10.28
N ASN A 26 8.67 -1.10 9.97
CA ASN A 26 9.93 -1.47 10.64
C ASN A 26 10.13 -0.78 12.01
N ILE A 27 9.45 0.35 12.26
CA ILE A 27 9.62 1.11 13.51
C ILE A 27 8.79 0.53 14.66
N ARG A 28 7.55 0.09 14.38
CA ARG A 28 6.66 -0.48 15.40
C ARG A 28 5.58 -1.38 14.79
N PRO A 29 5.07 -2.37 15.55
CA PRO A 29 3.94 -3.19 15.12
C PRO A 29 2.72 -2.36 14.74
N LEU A 30 1.96 -2.81 13.72
CA LEU A 30 0.76 -2.13 13.24
C LEU A 30 -0.27 -1.86 14.35
N SER A 31 -0.45 -2.81 15.27
CA SER A 31 -1.34 -2.68 16.43
C SER A 31 -0.99 -1.52 17.37
N GLN A 32 0.24 -1.00 17.32
CA GLN A 32 0.75 0.10 18.15
C GLN A 32 0.86 1.42 17.39
N TRP A 33 0.31 1.51 16.17
CA TRP A 33 0.28 2.76 15.44
C TRP A 33 -0.65 3.77 16.14
N PRO A 34 -0.32 5.07 16.08
CA PRO A 34 -1.11 6.10 16.74
C PRO A 34 -2.48 6.23 16.08
N HIS A 35 -3.51 5.73 16.76
CA HIS A 35 -4.91 5.81 16.34
C HIS A 35 -5.82 5.87 17.57
N GLN A 36 -7.00 6.48 17.44
CA GLN A 36 -8.01 6.49 18.49
C GLN A 36 -9.39 6.09 17.92
N PRO A 37 -10.02 5.01 18.41
CA PRO A 37 -9.54 4.09 19.47
C PRO A 37 -8.31 3.27 19.03
N SER A 38 -7.61 2.63 19.97
CA SER A 38 -6.37 1.91 19.63
C SER A 38 -6.63 0.79 18.61
N ILE A 39 -5.69 0.55 17.70
CA ILE A 39 -5.86 -0.49 16.66
C ILE A 39 -6.00 -1.87 17.29
N SER A 40 -5.28 -2.15 18.36
CA SER A 40 -5.41 -3.40 19.11
C SER A 40 -6.82 -3.62 19.67
N ASP A 41 -7.49 -2.56 20.10
CA ASP A 41 -8.87 -2.67 20.62
C ASP A 41 -9.88 -2.84 19.48
N MET A 42 -9.67 -2.13 18.36
CA MET A 42 -10.54 -2.20 17.20
C MET A 42 -10.42 -3.53 16.44
N CYS A 43 -9.20 -4.04 16.32
CA CYS A 43 -8.88 -5.22 15.55
C CYS A 43 -7.78 -6.05 16.24
N PRO A 44 -8.14 -6.88 17.25
CA PRO A 44 -7.19 -7.75 17.93
C PRO A 44 -6.43 -8.70 16.99
N ALA A 45 -7.02 -8.99 15.82
CA ALA A 45 -6.37 -9.80 14.79
C ALA A 45 -5.10 -9.17 14.21
N LEU A 46 -4.89 -7.85 14.35
CA LEU A 46 -3.67 -7.14 13.92
C LEU A 46 -2.57 -7.10 14.98
N VAL A 47 -2.80 -7.71 16.15
CA VAL A 47 -1.76 -7.90 17.17
C VAL A 47 -0.85 -9.05 16.72
N GLY A 48 0.46 -8.80 16.70
CA GLY A 48 1.47 -9.76 16.25
C GLY A 48 2.66 -9.10 15.55
N LYS A 49 3.60 -9.93 15.09
CA LYS A 49 4.66 -9.49 14.17
C LYS A 49 4.02 -9.30 12.79
N VAL A 50 4.16 -8.12 12.22
CA VAL A 50 3.58 -7.77 10.92
C VAL A 50 4.68 -7.44 9.93
N GLU A 51 4.64 -8.07 8.77
CA GLU A 51 5.54 -7.79 7.64
C GLU A 51 4.76 -7.56 6.36
N ILE A 52 5.30 -6.76 5.45
CA ILE A 52 4.77 -6.63 4.09
C ILE A 52 5.20 -7.85 3.29
N VAL A 53 4.26 -8.49 2.62
CA VAL A 53 4.48 -9.72 1.86
C VAL A 53 5.38 -9.43 0.66
N ASP A 54 6.42 -10.26 0.49
CA ASP A 54 7.43 -10.16 -0.58
C ASP A 54 8.21 -8.84 -0.63
N TRP A 55 8.17 -8.13 0.48
CA TRP A 55 9.10 -7.07 0.76
C TRP A 55 10.50 -7.64 1.03
N ARG A 56 11.49 -7.22 0.23
CA ARG A 56 12.87 -7.70 0.37
C ARG A 56 13.72 -6.76 1.21
N GLU A 57 14.05 -5.58 0.69
CA GLU A 57 14.96 -4.64 1.35
C GLU A 57 14.60 -3.17 1.03
N PRO A 58 14.82 -2.25 1.99
CA PRO A 58 14.74 -0.80 1.75
C PRO A 58 15.58 -0.36 0.55
N GLY A 59 14.98 0.44 -0.34
CA GLY A 59 15.64 0.92 -1.58
C GLY A 59 15.40 0.06 -2.82
N LEU A 60 14.73 -1.08 -2.68
CA LEU A 60 14.25 -1.92 -3.79
C LEU A 60 12.72 -1.89 -3.91
N GLU A 61 12.08 -0.77 -3.54
CA GLU A 61 10.63 -0.62 -3.61
C GLU A 61 10.11 -0.87 -5.03
N GLN A 62 9.41 -1.98 -5.22
CA GLN A 62 8.77 -2.33 -6.49
C GLN A 62 7.26 -2.20 -6.34
N GLY A 63 6.68 -1.43 -7.24
CA GLY A 63 5.24 -1.35 -7.44
C GLY A 63 4.87 -1.88 -8.82
N THR A 64 3.67 -2.41 -8.94
CA THR A 64 3.03 -2.70 -10.21
C THR A 64 1.78 -1.86 -10.36
N THR A 65 1.40 -1.56 -11.60
CA THR A 65 0.23 -0.73 -11.88
C THR A 65 -0.80 -1.55 -12.64
N HIS A 66 -2.04 -1.04 -12.68
CA HIS A 66 -3.08 -1.60 -13.54
C HIS A 66 -2.64 -1.76 -15.02
N GLY A 67 -1.68 -0.98 -15.50
CA GLY A 67 -1.18 -1.11 -16.88
C GLY A 67 -0.44 -2.43 -17.14
N VAL A 68 0.10 -3.07 -16.09
CA VAL A 68 0.91 -4.29 -16.17
C VAL A 68 0.10 -5.53 -15.78
N MET A 69 -0.73 -5.42 -14.73
CA MET A 69 -1.59 -6.50 -14.27
C MET A 69 -2.88 -5.94 -13.67
N SER A 70 -3.97 -6.70 -13.71
CA SER A 70 -5.21 -6.36 -13.01
C SER A 70 -5.07 -6.55 -11.50
N MET A 71 -5.96 -5.91 -10.73
CA MET A 71 -6.00 -6.09 -9.26
C MET A 71 -6.35 -7.53 -8.88
N GLU A 72 -7.22 -8.20 -9.66
CA GLU A 72 -7.58 -9.60 -9.45
C GLU A 72 -6.36 -10.51 -9.58
N GLU A 73 -5.59 -10.36 -10.66
CA GLU A 73 -4.35 -11.11 -10.86
C GLU A 73 -3.29 -10.82 -9.80
N PHE A 74 -3.25 -9.58 -9.29
CA PHE A 74 -2.35 -9.20 -8.20
C PHE A 74 -2.74 -9.93 -6.91
N MET A 75 -4.02 -9.88 -6.53
CA MET A 75 -4.51 -10.54 -5.33
C MET A 75 -4.35 -12.05 -5.41
N ASP A 76 -4.69 -12.65 -6.57
CA ASP A 76 -4.55 -14.08 -6.80
C ASP A 76 -3.10 -14.56 -6.73
N ALA A 77 -2.14 -13.77 -7.24
CA ALA A 77 -0.72 -14.10 -7.12
C ALA A 77 -0.26 -14.18 -5.66
N HIS A 78 -0.60 -13.18 -4.84
CA HIS A 78 -0.20 -13.12 -3.44
C HIS A 78 -0.93 -14.13 -2.54
N VAL A 79 -2.19 -14.46 -2.84
CA VAL A 79 -3.00 -15.37 -2.02
C VAL A 79 -2.74 -16.83 -2.38
N ASN A 80 -2.66 -17.15 -3.68
CA ASN A 80 -2.70 -18.54 -4.16
C ASN A 80 -1.39 -19.01 -4.81
N HIS A 81 -0.47 -18.11 -5.15
CA HIS A 81 0.69 -18.44 -5.99
C HIS A 81 2.03 -17.96 -5.41
N GLU A 82 2.13 -17.84 -4.07
CA GLU A 82 3.36 -17.43 -3.37
C GLU A 82 3.97 -16.15 -3.96
N SER A 83 3.10 -15.22 -4.37
CA SER A 83 3.49 -13.95 -4.98
C SER A 83 4.27 -14.11 -6.28
N THR A 84 3.95 -15.14 -7.05
CA THR A 84 4.50 -15.37 -8.38
C THR A 84 3.41 -15.41 -9.44
N ARG A 85 3.77 -15.05 -10.66
CA ARG A 85 2.93 -15.18 -11.85
C ARG A 85 3.79 -15.50 -13.05
N ASN A 86 3.45 -16.57 -13.77
CA ASN A 86 4.27 -17.08 -14.89
C ASN A 86 5.75 -17.30 -14.48
N ASN A 87 5.98 -17.83 -13.27
CA ASN A 87 7.29 -18.01 -12.64
C ASN A 87 8.10 -16.72 -12.42
N MET A 88 7.48 -15.54 -12.55
CA MET A 88 8.08 -14.26 -12.25
C MET A 88 7.55 -13.73 -10.90
N PRO A 89 8.39 -13.15 -10.05
CA PRO A 89 7.95 -12.50 -8.82
C PRO A 89 6.98 -11.35 -9.13
N VAL A 90 5.93 -11.23 -8.32
CA VAL A 90 5.00 -10.09 -8.33
C VAL A 90 5.48 -9.06 -7.32
N ALA A 91 5.41 -7.78 -7.73
CA ALA A 91 5.81 -6.66 -6.89
C ALA A 91 4.93 -6.57 -5.62
N PRO A 92 5.47 -6.16 -4.46
CA PRO A 92 4.72 -6.13 -3.19
C PRO A 92 3.59 -5.08 -3.14
N PHE A 93 3.63 -4.05 -4.00
CA PHE A 93 2.67 -2.95 -4.02
C PHE A 93 1.93 -2.88 -5.35
N PHE A 94 0.62 -2.65 -5.29
CA PHE A 94 -0.24 -2.44 -6.45
C PHE A 94 -0.85 -1.03 -6.43
N PHE A 95 -0.72 -0.32 -7.54
CA PHE A 95 -1.30 1.01 -7.76
C PHE A 95 -2.48 0.91 -8.74
N PRO A 96 -3.73 0.95 -8.22
CA PRO A 96 -4.93 0.88 -9.05
C PRO A 96 -5.09 2.09 -9.98
N LYS A 97 -5.95 1.96 -11.00
CA LYS A 97 -6.34 3.09 -11.85
C LYS A 97 -7.07 4.16 -11.04
N SER A 98 -6.74 5.42 -11.32
CA SER A 98 -7.20 6.60 -10.56
C SER A 98 -8.68 6.96 -10.71
N LYS A 99 -9.49 6.20 -11.49
CA LYS A 99 -10.89 6.57 -11.73
C LYS A 99 -11.88 5.39 -11.80
N PRO A 100 -13.09 5.52 -11.20
CA PRO A 100 -13.55 6.66 -10.40
C PRO A 100 -13.41 6.51 -8.88
N SER A 101 -13.21 5.32 -8.29
CA SER A 101 -13.21 5.16 -6.82
C SER A 101 -12.55 3.86 -6.35
N GLY A 102 -11.26 3.70 -6.63
CA GLY A 102 -10.45 2.62 -6.08
C GLY A 102 -9.51 3.11 -4.98
N PRO A 103 -8.93 2.19 -4.20
CA PRO A 103 -7.84 2.52 -3.31
C PRO A 103 -6.68 3.15 -4.10
N ASP A 104 -5.89 3.99 -3.44
CA ASP A 104 -4.69 4.58 -4.04
C ASP A 104 -3.52 3.60 -4.06
N LEU A 105 -3.51 2.64 -3.13
CA LEU A 105 -2.51 1.59 -3.01
C LEU A 105 -3.11 0.32 -2.40
N VAL A 106 -2.68 -0.84 -2.89
CA VAL A 106 -3.01 -2.16 -2.33
C VAL A 106 -1.74 -2.95 -2.09
N PHE A 107 -1.65 -3.64 -0.96
CA PHE A 107 -0.58 -4.60 -0.67
C PHE A 107 -1.07 -5.66 0.33
N PHE A 108 -0.27 -6.69 0.58
CA PHE A 108 -0.58 -7.69 1.59
C PHE A 108 0.38 -7.58 2.77
N ILE A 109 -0.15 -7.82 3.97
CA ILE A 109 0.64 -8.03 5.17
C ILE A 109 0.52 -9.49 5.62
N ARG A 110 1.58 -10.00 6.23
CA ARG A 110 1.60 -11.28 6.93
C ARG A 110 1.72 -11.02 8.43
N ILE A 111 0.86 -11.66 9.20
CA ILE A 111 0.80 -11.55 10.66
C ILE A 111 1.18 -12.90 11.26
N ASP A 112 2.20 -12.89 12.13
CA ASP A 112 2.75 -14.06 12.82
C ASP A 112 3.07 -15.23 11.86
N ASP A 113 3.62 -14.90 10.69
CA ASP A 113 4.02 -15.84 9.64
C ASP A 113 2.89 -16.76 9.10
N ALA A 114 1.63 -16.50 9.46
CA ALA A 114 0.50 -17.39 9.16
C ALA A 114 -0.66 -16.70 8.45
N ARG A 115 -1.00 -15.48 8.86
CA ARG A 115 -2.24 -14.82 8.41
C ARG A 115 -1.94 -13.77 7.36
N LEU A 116 -2.42 -13.98 6.14
CA LEU A 116 -2.32 -13.02 5.04
C LEU A 116 -3.53 -12.09 5.08
N VAL A 117 -3.30 -10.77 5.06
CA VAL A 117 -4.37 -9.76 5.10
C VAL A 117 -4.14 -8.72 3.99
N PRO A 118 -5.12 -8.47 3.11
CA PRO A 118 -5.03 -7.38 2.14
C PRO A 118 -5.21 -6.04 2.85
N VAL A 119 -4.37 -5.07 2.49
CA VAL A 119 -4.43 -3.68 2.95
C VAL A 119 -4.79 -2.80 1.78
N PHE A 120 -5.88 -2.04 1.94
CA PHE A 120 -6.35 -1.06 0.98
C PHE A 120 -6.14 0.33 1.56
N VAL A 121 -5.29 1.12 0.90
CA VAL A 121 -4.96 2.48 1.34
C VAL A 121 -5.74 3.46 0.48
N GLN A 122 -6.49 4.33 1.15
CA GLN A 122 -7.07 5.52 0.54
C GLN A 122 -6.46 6.75 1.20
N ILE A 123 -5.86 7.61 0.41
CA ILE A 123 -5.34 8.89 0.86
C ILE A 123 -6.47 9.90 0.82
N GLY A 124 -6.70 10.57 1.95
CA GLY A 124 -7.69 11.62 2.05
C GLY A 124 -7.40 12.72 1.05
N LYS A 125 -8.44 13.15 0.31
CA LYS A 125 -8.39 14.43 -0.39
C LYS A 125 -8.59 15.50 0.67
N GLU A 126 -7.63 16.40 0.88
CA GLU A 126 -7.91 17.65 1.58
C GLU A 126 -9.07 18.33 0.84
N SER A 127 -10.21 18.48 1.51
CA SER A 127 -11.25 19.39 1.05
C SER A 127 -10.68 20.80 1.24
N SER A 128 -10.16 21.40 0.17
CA SER A 128 -9.94 22.84 0.12
C SER A 128 -11.31 23.54 0.16
N THR A 129 -11.90 23.63 1.36
CA THR A 129 -12.97 24.58 1.62
C THR A 129 -12.33 25.95 1.65
N VAL A 130 -12.26 26.58 0.47
CA VAL A 130 -12.03 28.01 0.38
C VAL A 130 -13.32 28.67 0.83
N GLU A 131 -13.45 28.97 2.12
CA GLU A 131 -14.42 29.97 2.57
C GLU A 131 -13.94 31.36 2.12
N GLY A 132 -14.21 31.68 0.86
CA GLY A 132 -14.29 33.06 0.40
C GLY A 132 -15.68 33.59 0.69
N ARG A 133 -15.87 34.25 1.83
CA ARG A 133 -16.98 35.19 2.02
C ARG A 133 -16.49 36.58 1.66
N LEU A 134 -17.14 37.15 0.63
CA LEU A 134 -17.13 38.57 0.29
C LEU A 134 -17.74 39.40 1.43
#